data_AF-A0A661I3A6-F1
#
_entry.id   AF-A0A661I3A6-F1
#
_cell.length_a   1.000
_cell.length_b   1.000
_cell.length_c   1.000
_cell.angle_alpha   90.00
_cell.angle_beta   90.00
_cell.angle_gamma   90.00
#
_symmetry.space_group_name_H-M   'P 1'
#
loop_
_entity.id
_entity.type
_entity.pdbx_description
1 polymer ?
#
loop_
_entity_poly.entity_id
_entity_poly.type
_entity_poly.pdbx_seq_one_letter_code
_entity_poly.pdbx_strand_id
1 'polypeptide(L)'
;MSLWIILTIAVIVSIAFHFIGVYANAKKIVWIMLVIMWAGAISIATGNVKPSAYDEIAKIQGQYADTDALIEEAGDNMSLYQFLVIKKSYIKNNPKK
;
A
#
# COMPACT_ATOMS: atom_id res chain seq x y z
N MET A 1 -3.53 -2.40 11.84
CA MET A 1 -4.35 -1.64 10.87
C MET A 1 -4.71 -2.53 9.69
N SER A 2 -5.99 -2.55 9.33
CA SER A 2 -6.47 -3.20 8.09
C SER A 2 -6.44 -2.17 6.95
N LEU A 3 -6.24 -2.62 5.71
CA LEU A 3 -6.31 -1.76 4.51
C LEU A 3 -7.61 -0.95 4.48
N TRP A 4 -8.72 -1.58 4.84
CA TRP A 4 -10.04 -0.96 4.93
C TRP A 4 -10.09 0.20 5.93
N ILE A 5 -9.39 0.07 7.05
CA ILE A 5 -9.32 1.15 8.07
C ILE A 5 -8.53 2.34 7.50
N ILE A 6 -7.43 2.08 6.79
CA ILE A 6 -6.61 3.13 6.16
C ILE A 6 -7.40 3.87 5.09
N LEU A 7 -8.08 3.14 4.20
CA LEU A 7 -8.90 3.72 3.13
C LEU A 7 -10.06 4.54 3.71
N THR A 8 -10.71 4.05 4.75
CA THR A 8 -11.80 4.77 5.43
C THR A 8 -11.31 6.09 6.01
N ILE A 9 -10.17 6.08 6.70
CA ILE A 9 -9.56 7.30 7.25
C ILE A 9 -9.18 8.26 6.12
N ALA A 10 -8.57 7.78 5.04
CA ALA A 10 -8.18 8.60 3.90
C ALA A 10 -9.39 9.29 3.24
N VAL A 11 -10.53 8.61 3.15
CA VAL A 11 -11.79 9.18 2.65
C VAL A 11 -12.32 10.25 3.61
N ILE A 12 -12.36 9.98 4.92
CA ILE A 12 -12.80 10.95 5.94
C ILE A 12 -11.93 12.22 5.89
N VAL A 13 -10.61 12.06 5.80
CA VAL A 13 -9.67 13.18 5.68
C VAL A 13 -9.91 13.95 4.37
N SER A 14 -10.15 13.28 3.25
CA SER A 14 -10.47 13.92 1.98
C SER A 14 -11.75 14.76 2.07
N ILE A 15 -12.78 14.26 2.78
CA ILE A 15 -14.02 15.00 3.06
C ILE A 15 -13.74 16.21 3.97
N ALA A 16 -12.91 16.07 5.00
CA ALA A 16 -12.54 17.20 5.87
C ALA A 16 -11.84 18.31 5.06
N PHE A 17 -10.87 17.95 4.20
CA PHE A 17 -10.21 18.91 3.32
C PHE A 17 -11.17 19.57 2.33
N HIS A 18 -12.20 18.86 1.84
CA HIS A 18 -13.24 19.47 1.02
C HIS A 18 -13.90 20.67 1.72
N PHE A 19 -14.32 20.50 2.97
CA PHE A 19 -14.96 21.58 3.74
C PHE A 19 -14.00 22.74 4.03
N ILE A 20 -12.73 22.44 4.35
CA ILE A 20 -11.69 23.47 4.52
C ILE A 20 -11.51 24.27 3.22
N GLY A 21 -11.45 23.58 2.08
CA GLY A 21 -11.33 24.20 0.76
C GLY A 21 -12.53 25.08 0.41
N VAL A 22 -13.75 24.69 0.81
CA VAL A 22 -14.95 25.53 0.66
C VAL A 22 -14.85 26.78 1.53
N TYR A 23 -14.49 26.64 2.81
CA TYR A 23 -14.36 27.76 3.74
C TYR A 23 -13.29 28.77 3.30
N ALA A 24 -12.15 28.29 2.79
CA ALA A 24 -11.06 29.12 2.28
C ALA A 24 -11.29 29.65 0.85
N ASN A 25 -12.48 29.43 0.26
CA ASN A 25 -12.80 29.75 -1.13
C ASN A 25 -11.81 29.19 -2.17
N ALA A 26 -11.17 28.06 -1.84
CA ALA A 26 -10.12 27.37 -2.61
C ALA A 26 -10.57 25.98 -3.12
N LYS A 27 -11.88 25.72 -3.17
CA LYS A 27 -12.49 24.41 -3.50
C LYS A 27 -11.84 23.73 -4.71
N LYS A 28 -11.61 24.45 -5.80
CA LYS A 28 -11.04 23.89 -7.04
C LYS A 28 -9.62 23.38 -6.84
N ILE A 29 -8.78 24.17 -6.15
CA ILE A 29 -7.38 23.82 -5.88
C ILE A 29 -7.29 22.59 -4.97
N VAL A 30 -8.12 22.54 -3.92
CA VAL A 30 -8.16 21.39 -3.00
C VAL A 30 -8.56 20.12 -3.74
N TRP A 31 -9.57 20.16 -4.61
CA TRP A 31 -9.96 19.00 -5.40
C TRP A 31 -8.86 18.52 -6.34
N ILE A 32 -8.17 19.44 -7.04
CA ILE A 32 -7.03 19.09 -7.89
C ILE A 32 -5.94 18.40 -7.06
N MET A 33 -5.60 18.96 -5.90
CA MET A 33 -4.61 18.39 -4.99
C MET A 33 -5.01 16.99 -4.51
N LEU A 34 -6.28 16.80 -4.12
CA LEU A 34 -6.78 15.49 -3.69
C LEU A 34 -6.67 14.45 -4.80
N VAL A 35 -7.06 14.80 -6.03
CA VAL A 35 -6.93 13.88 -7.18
C VAL A 35 -5.47 13.50 -7.44
N ILE A 36 -4.56 14.47 -7.41
CA ILE A 36 -3.11 14.23 -7.58
C ILE A 36 -2.59 13.32 -6.46
N MET A 37 -2.99 13.58 -5.22
CA MET A 37 -2.58 12.78 -4.07
C MET A 37 -3.07 11.33 -4.18
N TRP A 38 -4.33 11.11 -4.56
CA TRP A 38 -4.86 9.77 -4.78
C TRP A 38 -4.18 9.05 -5.94
N ALA A 39 -3.97 9.74 -7.07
CA ALA A 39 -3.26 9.19 -8.22
C ALA A 39 -1.82 8.80 -7.87
N GLY A 40 -1.08 9.66 -7.16
CA GLY A 40 0.27 9.39 -6.69
C GLY A 40 0.32 8.21 -5.71
N ALA A 41 -0.59 8.17 -4.73
CA ALA A 41 -0.65 7.09 -3.75
C ALA A 41 -0.93 5.73 -4.42
N ILE A 42 -1.89 5.68 -5.35
CA ILE A 42 -2.20 4.45 -6.11
C ILE A 42 -0.99 4.05 -6.94
N SER A 43 -0.40 4.99 -7.70
CA SER A 43 0.78 4.71 -8.54
C SER A 43 1.96 4.15 -7.75
N ILE A 44 2.19 4.62 -6.52
CA ILE A 44 3.25 4.11 -5.65
C ILE A 44 2.88 2.71 -5.13
N ALA A 45 1.64 2.51 -4.70
CA ALA A 45 1.19 1.24 -4.12
C ALA A 45 1.15 0.09 -5.14
N THR A 46 0.73 0.39 -6.38
CA THR A 46 0.64 -0.57 -7.48
C THR A 46 1.89 -0.60 -8.35
N GLY A 47 2.85 0.30 -8.11
CA GLY A 47 4.12 0.30 -8.81
C GLY A 47 4.95 -0.94 -8.49
N ASN A 48 5.68 -1.43 -9.49
CA ASN A 48 6.61 -2.55 -9.30
C ASN A 48 7.68 -2.18 -8.28
N VAL A 49 7.98 -3.12 -7.38
CA VAL A 49 9.07 -2.97 -6.41
C VAL A 49 10.43 -2.98 -7.09
N LYS A 50 11.42 -2.40 -6.41
CA LYS A 50 12.80 -2.44 -6.87
C LYS A 50 13.33 -3.88 -6.91
N PRO A 51 14.32 -4.20 -7.76
CA PRO A 51 14.97 -5.52 -7.79
C PRO A 51 15.41 -6.04 -6.42
N SER A 52 15.91 -5.14 -5.55
CA SER A 52 16.33 -5.49 -4.19
C SER A 52 15.22 -6.10 -3.32
N ALA A 53 13.94 -5.81 -3.60
CA ALA A 53 12.83 -6.42 -2.89
C ALA A 53 12.68 -7.90 -3.25
N TYR A 54 12.96 -8.30 -4.49
CA TYR A 54 12.96 -9.70 -4.89
C TYR A 54 14.09 -10.49 -4.21
N ASP A 55 15.27 -9.88 -4.00
CA ASP A 55 16.35 -10.49 -3.23
C ASP A 55 15.95 -10.76 -1.77
N GLU A 56 15.11 -9.89 -1.19
CA GLU A 56 14.57 -10.09 0.15
C GLU A 56 13.53 -11.22 0.19
N ILE A 57 12.68 -11.33 -0.84
CA ILE A 57 11.69 -12.40 -0.98
C ILE A 57 12.39 -13.76 -1.14
N ALA A 58 13.44 -13.84 -1.96
CA ALA A 58 14.21 -15.06 -2.15
C ALA A 58 14.80 -15.61 -0.83
N LYS A 59 15.11 -14.74 0.13
CA LYS A 59 15.63 -15.15 1.44
C LYS A 59 14.56 -15.76 2.35
N ILE A 60 13.29 -15.46 2.13
CA ILE A 60 12.17 -15.95 2.96
C ILE A 60 11.35 -17.05 2.29
N GLN A 61 11.49 -17.21 0.97
CA GLN A 61 10.82 -18.26 0.20
C GLN A 61 11.20 -19.66 0.71
N GLY A 62 10.22 -20.56 0.76
CA GLY A 62 10.37 -21.93 1.25
C GLY A 62 10.33 -22.07 2.76
N GLN A 63 10.22 -20.98 3.53
CA GLN A 63 10.20 -21.04 5.00
C GLN A 63 8.80 -21.30 5.56
N TYR A 64 7.74 -20.82 4.89
CA TYR A 64 6.36 -20.96 5.35
C TYR A 64 5.39 -21.07 4.17
N ALA A 65 4.58 -22.13 4.15
CA ALA A 65 3.69 -22.45 3.03
C ALA A 65 2.67 -21.34 2.71
N ASP A 66 2.16 -20.64 3.71
CA ASP A 66 1.21 -19.53 3.54
C ASP A 66 1.88 -18.24 3.02
N THR A 67 3.16 -18.06 3.32
CA THR A 67 3.97 -16.97 2.78
C THR A 67 4.36 -17.28 1.33
N ASP A 68 4.68 -18.54 1.03
CA ASP A 68 5.01 -18.99 -0.33
C ASP A 68 3.81 -18.90 -1.27
N ALA A 69 2.60 -19.20 -0.81
CA ALA A 69 1.38 -18.99 -1.61
C ALA A 69 1.20 -17.53 -2.03
N LEU A 70 1.53 -16.57 -1.15
CA LEU A 70 1.48 -15.14 -1.47
C LEU A 70 2.60 -14.70 -2.41
N ILE A 71 3.77 -15.36 -2.36
CA ILE A 71 4.88 -15.12 -3.29
C ILE A 71 4.50 -15.62 -4.69
N GLU A 72 3.89 -16.80 -4.79
CA GLU A 72 3.41 -17.37 -6.05
C GLU A 72 2.30 -16.50 -6.67
N GLU A 73 1.35 -16.02 -5.86
CA GLU A 73 0.30 -15.10 -6.31
C GLU A 73 0.86 -13.76 -6.83
N ALA A 74 1.97 -13.29 -6.27
CA ALA A 74 2.59 -12.03 -6.69
C ALA A 74 3.35 -12.13 -8.02
N GLY A 75 3.93 -13.29 -8.35
CA GLY A 75 4.64 -13.54 -9.60
C GLY A 75 5.80 -12.55 -9.89
N ASP A 76 6.13 -12.40 -11.18
CA ASP A 76 7.28 -11.61 -11.65
C ASP A 76 7.09 -10.08 -11.59
N ASN A 77 5.86 -9.62 -11.33
CA ASN A 77 5.53 -8.19 -11.24
C ASN A 77 4.91 -7.88 -9.88
N MET A 78 5.72 -8.03 -8.84
CA MET A 78 5.33 -7.74 -7.48
C MET A 78 5.17 -6.24 -7.26
N SER A 79 3.97 -5.83 -6.89
CA SER A 79 3.69 -4.47 -6.42
C SER A 79 4.21 -4.24 -5.00
N LEU A 80 4.41 -2.97 -4.62
CA LEU A 80 4.76 -2.61 -3.24
C LEU A 80 3.74 -3.15 -2.24
N TYR A 81 2.47 -3.14 -2.59
CA TYR A 81 1.41 -3.73 -1.77
C TYR A 81 1.65 -5.23 -1.53
N GLN A 82 1.86 -6.03 -2.58
CA GLN A 82 2.08 -7.47 -2.45
C GLN A 82 3.34 -7.78 -1.64
N PHE A 83 4.43 -7.05 -1.87
CA PHE A 83 5.65 -7.19 -1.08
C PHE A 83 5.42 -7.00 0.42
N LEU A 84 4.65 -5.96 0.80
CA LEU A 84 4.31 -5.70 2.21
C LEU A 84 3.41 -6.79 2.80
N VAL A 85 2.47 -7.32 2.00
CA VAL A 85 1.60 -8.43 2.42
C VAL A 85 2.42 -9.70 2.68
N ILE A 86 3.34 -10.05 1.78
CA ILE A 86 4.24 -11.20 1.94
C ILE A 86 5.10 -11.03 3.20
N LYS A 87 5.74 -9.86 3.38
CA LYS A 87 6.53 -9.58 4.59
C LYS A 87 5.71 -9.67 5.87
N LYS A 88 4.48 -9.16 5.85
CA LYS A 88 3.57 -9.26 6.99
C LYS A 88 3.22 -10.71 7.31
N SER A 89 3.01 -11.54 6.29
CA SER A 89 2.79 -12.98 6.46
C SER A 89 4.00 -13.64 7.11
N TYR A 90 5.20 -13.37 6.58
CA TYR A 90 6.45 -13.88 7.14
C TYR A 90 6.63 -13.55 8.63
N ILE A 91 6.44 -12.28 9.01
CA ILE A 91 6.56 -11.84 10.41
C ILE A 91 5.52 -12.53 11.30
N LYS A 92 4.29 -12.73 10.80
CA LYS A 92 3.24 -13.42 11.54
C LYS A 92 3.62 -14.88 11.85
N ASN A 93 4.26 -15.57 10.91
CA ASN A 93 4.69 -16.96 11.08
C ASN A 93 6.06 -17.10 11.75
N ASN A 94 6.81 -16.00 11.81
CA ASN A 94 8.09 -15.91 12.52
C ASN A 94 8.08 -14.82 13.60
N PRO A 95 7.27 -14.94 14.67
CA PRO A 95 7.10 -13.88 15.67
C PRO A 95 8.34 -13.60 16.53
N LYS A 96 9.43 -14.36 16.33
CA LYS A 96 10.71 -14.21 17.03
C LYS A 96 11.73 -13.35 16.27
N LYS A 97 11.37 -12.81 15.09
CA LYS A 97 12.17 -11.86 14.30
C LYS A 97 11.41 -10.57 14.04
#